data_AF-A0A6A5RLM9-F1
#
_entry.id   AF-A0A6A5RLM9-F1
#
_cell.length_a   1.000
_cell.length_b   1.000
_cell.length_c   1.000
_cell.angle_alpha   90.00
_cell.angle_beta   90.00
_cell.angle_gamma   90.00
#
_symmetry.space_group_name_H-M   'P 1'
#
loop_
_entity.id
_entity.type
_entity.pdbx_description
1 polymer ?
#
loop_
_entity_poly.entity_id
_entity_poly.type
_entity_poly.pdbx_seq_one_letter_code
_entity_poly.pdbx_strand_id
1 'polypeptide(L)'
;MVNFSVSVFIVVGILVSYLPQHYKIIQRRSSRGLSPLFVLLGTVSGTASMANILTLPESTADMACCKDIGRFPCAAALLGMAQIGVQWSCFFFIMLLFLIFFPRPAIPGIDHDADAAADADMPTWKEAVLVLAVSLAFFVVALVGSVVFVYALPDHVRAWANLLGLLATGLAAVQYIPQIMTTWRLQEPGSLSVLMMCIQTPGSFVFAASLYARLGRRGWSAWGLFIFTGCLQGCLLAMSLSFLWRDRKEQKRLDDEAAANRSSERTPLLVAEDVN
;
A
#
# COMPACT_ATOMS: atom_id res chain seq x y z
N MET A 1 -19.36 -19.12 -11.94
CA MET A 1 -19.15 -17.89 -12.72
C MET A 1 -18.95 -16.66 -11.83
N VAL A 2 -19.80 -16.41 -10.83
CA VAL A 2 -19.69 -15.24 -9.92
C VAL A 2 -18.29 -15.11 -9.27
N ASN A 3 -17.74 -16.20 -8.71
CA ASN A 3 -16.39 -16.19 -8.10
C ASN A 3 -15.27 -15.80 -9.09
N PHE A 4 -15.42 -16.17 -10.37
CA PHE A 4 -14.45 -15.84 -11.41
C PHE A 4 -14.51 -14.34 -11.73
N SER A 5 -15.71 -13.80 -11.97
CA SER A 5 -15.91 -12.37 -12.26
C SER A 5 -15.45 -11.48 -11.12
N VAL A 6 -15.76 -11.85 -9.87
CA VAL A 6 -15.27 -11.14 -8.67
C VAL A 6 -13.75 -11.16 -8.60
N SER A 7 -13.13 -12.29 -8.92
CA SER A 7 -11.67 -12.41 -8.85
C SER A 7 -10.98 -11.54 -9.91
N VAL A 8 -11.49 -11.54 -11.14
CA VAL A 8 -10.99 -10.68 -12.23
C VAL A 8 -11.16 -9.21 -11.86
N PHE A 9 -12.32 -8.83 -11.33
CA PHE A 9 -12.58 -7.46 -10.87
C PHE A 9 -11.57 -7.01 -9.81
N ILE A 10 -11.25 -7.86 -8.83
CA ILE A 10 -10.23 -7.58 -7.82
C ILE A 10 -8.85 -7.41 -8.44
N VAL A 11 -8.44 -8.27 -9.39
CA VAL A 11 -7.13 -8.14 -10.07
C VAL A 11 -7.02 -6.80 -10.80
N VAL A 12 -8.06 -6.43 -11.55
CA VAL A 12 -8.12 -5.13 -12.24
C VAL A 12 -8.07 -3.99 -11.23
N GLY A 13 -8.83 -4.09 -10.14
CA GLY A 13 -8.82 -3.10 -9.05
C GLY A 13 -7.43 -2.93 -8.43
N ILE A 14 -6.70 -4.02 -8.21
CA ILE A 14 -5.30 -3.99 -7.73
C ILE A 14 -4.45 -3.21 -8.74
N LEU A 15 -4.43 -3.60 -10.02
CA LEU A 15 -3.60 -2.93 -11.03
C LEU A 15 -3.90 -1.43 -11.14
N VAL A 16 -5.19 -1.06 -11.20
CA VAL A 16 -5.62 0.34 -11.28
C VAL A 16 -5.22 1.10 -10.03
N SER A 17 -5.32 0.51 -8.83
CA SER A 17 -4.97 1.19 -7.58
C SER A 17 -3.48 1.54 -7.47
N TYR A 18 -2.60 0.70 -8.02
CA TYR A 18 -1.16 0.90 -7.99
C TYR A 18 -0.66 1.87 -9.08
N LEU A 19 -1.40 2.03 -10.18
CA LEU A 19 -1.01 2.84 -11.33
C LEU A 19 -0.69 4.31 -10.98
N PRO A 20 -1.50 5.06 -10.19
CA PRO A 20 -1.18 6.44 -9.82
C PRO A 20 0.15 6.56 -9.07
N GLN A 21 0.48 5.58 -8.23
CA GLN A 21 1.71 5.59 -7.46
C GLN A 21 2.94 5.35 -8.35
N HIS A 22 2.86 4.35 -9.24
CA HIS A 22 3.90 4.11 -10.24
C HIS A 22 4.14 5.34 -11.12
N TYR A 23 3.04 5.93 -11.63
CA TYR A 23 3.10 7.13 -12.45
C TYR A 23 3.75 8.30 -11.72
N LYS A 24 3.35 8.59 -10.47
CA LYS A 24 3.91 9.69 -9.67
C LYS A 24 5.42 9.55 -9.46
N ILE A 25 5.92 8.35 -9.19
CA ILE A 25 7.36 8.11 -8.99
C ILE A 25 8.13 8.29 -10.32
N ILE A 26 7.62 7.69 -11.40
CA ILE A 26 8.26 7.77 -12.73
C ILE A 26 8.28 9.21 -13.25
N GLN A 27 7.17 9.93 -13.12
CA GLN A 27 7.04 11.31 -13.59
C GLN A 27 7.95 12.25 -12.82
N ARG A 28 8.04 12.10 -11.49
CA ARG A 28 8.90 12.94 -10.65
C ARG A 28 10.37 12.58 -10.75
N ARG A 29 10.71 11.41 -11.31
CA ARG A 29 12.06 10.81 -11.32
C ARG A 29 12.76 10.91 -9.97
N SER A 30 11.98 10.83 -8.89
CA SER A 30 12.45 11.01 -7.53
C SER A 30 11.54 10.25 -6.58
N SER A 31 12.14 9.55 -5.62
CA SER A 31 11.43 8.89 -4.53
C SER A 31 11.26 9.77 -3.27
N ARG A 32 11.46 11.09 -3.38
CA ARG A 32 11.24 12.04 -2.28
C ARG A 32 9.83 11.88 -1.67
N GLY A 33 9.79 11.71 -0.34
CA GLY A 33 8.57 11.48 0.43
C GLY A 33 8.17 10.01 0.62
N LEU A 34 8.90 9.04 0.06
CA LEU A 34 8.75 7.62 0.40
C LEU A 34 9.72 7.23 1.52
N SER A 35 9.18 6.75 2.63
CA SER A 35 10.01 6.24 3.73
C SER A 35 10.69 4.92 3.34
N PRO A 36 12.03 4.79 3.47
CA PRO A 36 12.76 3.55 3.22
C PRO A 36 12.24 2.39 4.08
N LEU A 37 11.91 2.67 5.35
CA LEU A 37 11.36 1.68 6.27
C LEU A 37 9.99 1.19 5.82
N PHE A 38 9.13 2.08 5.30
CA PHE A 38 7.82 1.70 4.76
C PHE A 38 7.97 0.74 3.57
N VAL A 39 8.91 1.02 2.67
CA VAL A 39 9.19 0.15 1.52
C VAL A 39 9.73 -1.20 1.99
N LEU A 40 10.65 -1.22 2.95
CA LEU A 40 11.19 -2.45 3.53
C LEU A 40 10.10 -3.31 4.18
N LEU A 41 9.34 -2.74 5.12
CA LEU A 41 8.29 -3.44 5.84
C LEU A 41 7.21 -3.97 4.88
N GLY A 42 6.83 -3.17 3.87
CA GLY A 42 5.87 -3.57 2.86
C GLY A 42 6.38 -4.71 1.98
N THR A 43 7.65 -4.69 1.55
CA THR A 43 8.23 -5.75 0.72
C THR A 43 8.38 -7.05 1.50
N VAL A 44 8.87 -6.99 2.74
CA VAL A 44 9.03 -8.16 3.62
C VAL A 44 7.66 -8.73 3.99
N SER A 45 6.70 -7.89 4.38
CA SER A 45 5.32 -8.31 4.68
C SER A 45 4.64 -8.95 3.46
N GLY A 46 4.75 -8.33 2.28
CA GLY A 46 4.21 -8.86 1.03
C GLY A 46 4.84 -10.20 0.63
N THR A 47 6.15 -10.33 0.81
CA THR A 47 6.86 -11.60 0.56
C THR A 47 6.45 -12.69 1.53
N ALA A 48 6.28 -12.35 2.82
CA ALA A 48 5.76 -13.28 3.82
C ALA A 48 4.30 -13.70 3.51
N SER A 49 3.46 -12.78 3.05
CA SER A 49 2.09 -13.06 2.61
C SER A 49 2.04 -13.99 1.39
N MET A 50 2.91 -13.74 0.40
CA MET A 50 3.07 -14.61 -0.76
C MET A 50 3.53 -16.02 -0.35
N ALA A 51 4.57 -16.11 0.48
CA ALA A 51 5.07 -17.40 0.95
C ALA A 51 4.01 -18.14 1.79
N ASN A 52 3.24 -17.42 2.62
CA ASN A 52 2.13 -17.98 3.40
C ASN A 52 1.08 -18.65 2.50
N ILE A 53 0.58 -17.96 1.47
CA ILE A 53 -0.45 -18.55 0.59
C ILE A 53 0.10 -19.75 -0.20
N LEU A 54 1.35 -19.67 -0.68
CA LEU A 54 1.95 -20.76 -1.46
C LEU A 54 2.26 -22.02 -0.62
N THR A 55 2.50 -21.85 0.68
CA THR A 55 2.83 -22.95 1.61
C THR A 55 1.62 -23.48 2.37
N LEU A 56 0.46 -22.85 2.27
CA LEU A 56 -0.75 -23.36 2.91
C LEU A 56 -1.11 -24.74 2.33
N PRO A 57 -1.34 -25.76 3.18
CA PRO A 57 -1.69 -27.11 2.72
C PRO A 57 -2.86 -27.13 1.74
N GLU A 58 -3.89 -26.33 2.01
CA GLU A 58 -5.06 -26.12 1.16
C GLU A 58 -4.66 -25.69 -0.25
N SER A 59 -3.79 -24.68 -0.35
CA SER A 59 -3.32 -24.16 -1.64
C SER A 59 -2.38 -25.14 -2.35
N THR A 60 -1.55 -25.88 -1.61
CA THR A 60 -0.71 -26.93 -2.20
C THR A 60 -1.53 -28.11 -2.74
N ALA A 61 -2.62 -28.47 -2.05
CA ALA A 61 -3.55 -29.49 -2.50
C ALA A 61 -4.30 -29.04 -3.77
N ASP A 62 -4.74 -27.78 -3.81
CA ASP A 62 -5.36 -27.19 -5.00
C ASP A 62 -4.41 -27.21 -6.21
N MET A 63 -3.13 -26.87 -6.01
CA MET A 63 -2.09 -26.94 -7.05
C MET A 63 -1.80 -28.37 -7.50
N ALA A 64 -1.84 -29.35 -6.61
CA ALA A 64 -1.65 -30.76 -6.97
C ALA A 64 -2.83 -31.28 -7.79
N CYS A 65 -4.06 -30.94 -7.40
CA CYS A 65 -5.30 -31.35 -8.05
C CYS A 65 -5.46 -30.74 -9.46
N CYS A 66 -4.80 -29.61 -9.74
CA CYS A 66 -4.77 -28.98 -11.07
C CYS A 66 -4.31 -29.89 -12.22
N LYS A 67 -3.56 -30.97 -11.94
CA LYS A 67 -3.16 -31.95 -12.96
C LYS A 67 -4.30 -32.88 -13.38
N ASP A 68 -5.27 -33.08 -12.49
CA ASP A 68 -6.35 -34.06 -12.65
C ASP A 68 -7.70 -33.43 -13.01
N ILE A 69 -7.84 -32.11 -12.80
CA ILE A 69 -9.07 -31.36 -13.09
C ILE A 69 -8.94 -30.52 -14.36
N GLY A 70 -10.09 -30.22 -15.00
CA GLY A 70 -10.13 -29.36 -16.17
C GLY A 70 -9.55 -27.96 -15.93
N ARG A 71 -9.15 -27.29 -17.01
CA ARG A 71 -8.50 -25.95 -16.98
C ARG A 71 -9.31 -24.89 -16.21
N PHE A 72 -10.64 -24.90 -16.33
CA PHE A 72 -11.49 -23.91 -15.68
C PHE A 72 -11.56 -24.06 -14.15
N PRO A 73 -11.82 -25.26 -13.59
CA PRO A 73 -11.68 -25.52 -12.15
C PRO A 73 -10.30 -25.17 -11.58
N CYS A 74 -9.22 -25.55 -12.26
CA CYS A 74 -7.86 -25.21 -11.83
C CYS A 74 -7.62 -23.70 -11.83
N ALA A 75 -7.96 -23.00 -12.91
CA ALA A 75 -7.87 -21.54 -12.96
C ALA A 75 -8.68 -20.90 -11.83
N ALA A 76 -9.90 -21.41 -11.57
CA ALA A 76 -10.73 -20.94 -10.48
C ALA A 76 -10.03 -21.12 -9.13
N ALA A 77 -9.36 -22.25 -8.86
CA ALA A 77 -8.61 -22.50 -7.62
C ALA A 77 -7.39 -21.57 -7.47
N LEU A 78 -6.61 -21.38 -8.54
CA LEU A 78 -5.36 -20.61 -8.51
C LEU A 78 -5.55 -19.09 -8.44
N LEU A 79 -6.73 -18.57 -8.76
CA LEU A 79 -6.99 -17.13 -8.83
C LEU A 79 -6.65 -16.35 -7.55
N GLY A 80 -6.88 -16.93 -6.37
CA GLY A 80 -6.53 -16.30 -5.08
C GLY A 80 -5.02 -16.10 -4.94
N MET A 81 -4.23 -17.10 -5.32
CA MET A 81 -2.77 -17.00 -5.35
C MET A 81 -2.30 -15.99 -6.40
N ALA A 82 -2.93 -15.98 -7.57
CA ALA A 82 -2.61 -15.01 -8.62
C ALA A 82 -2.88 -13.58 -8.16
N GLN A 83 -3.96 -13.32 -7.40
CA GLN A 83 -4.27 -12.00 -6.84
C GLN A 83 -3.19 -11.51 -5.87
N ILE A 84 -2.79 -12.35 -4.91
CA ILE A 84 -1.67 -12.02 -4.00
C ILE A 84 -0.39 -11.80 -4.79
N GLY A 85 -0.16 -12.59 -5.83
CA GLY A 85 1.01 -12.45 -6.70
C GLY A 85 1.07 -11.19 -7.52
N VAL A 86 -0.06 -10.75 -8.08
CA VAL A 86 -0.14 -9.46 -8.77
C VAL A 86 0.13 -8.33 -7.78
N GLN A 87 -0.47 -8.36 -6.59
CA GLN A 87 -0.23 -7.35 -5.57
C GLN A 87 1.23 -7.31 -5.10
N TRP A 88 1.83 -8.47 -4.83
CA TRP A 88 3.24 -8.60 -4.49
C TRP A 88 4.16 -8.06 -5.58
N SER A 89 3.88 -8.39 -6.85
CA SER A 89 4.65 -7.92 -8.01
C SER A 89 4.55 -6.40 -8.19
N CYS A 90 3.35 -5.83 -8.04
CA CYS A 90 3.14 -4.38 -8.07
C CYS A 90 3.93 -3.67 -6.96
N PHE A 91 3.89 -4.19 -5.74
CA PHE A 91 4.65 -3.58 -4.64
C PHE A 91 6.16 -3.72 -4.84
N PHE A 92 6.62 -4.86 -5.35
CA PHE A 92 8.02 -5.06 -5.72
C PHE A 92 8.47 -4.08 -6.81
N PHE A 93 7.59 -3.78 -7.77
CA PHE A 93 7.87 -2.76 -8.78
C PHE A 93 8.02 -1.35 -8.17
N ILE A 94 7.21 -0.99 -7.16
CA ILE A 94 7.43 0.23 -6.36
C ILE A 94 8.82 0.21 -5.71
N MET A 95 9.23 -0.90 -5.10
CA MET A 95 10.56 -1.02 -4.49
C MET A 95 11.67 -0.81 -5.53
N LEU A 96 11.56 -1.39 -6.73
CA LEU A 96 12.53 -1.18 -7.80
C LEU A 96 12.59 0.30 -8.21
N LEU A 97 11.44 0.94 -8.42
CA LEU A 97 11.39 2.37 -8.75
C LEU A 97 11.98 3.24 -7.63
N PHE A 98 11.72 2.89 -6.37
CA PHE A 98 12.29 3.56 -5.21
C PHE A 98 13.83 3.52 -5.21
N LEU A 99 14.42 2.37 -5.56
CA LEU A 99 15.87 2.19 -5.65
C LEU A 99 16.47 2.92 -6.87
N ILE A 100 15.80 2.86 -8.02
CA ILE A 100 16.27 3.50 -9.27
C ILE A 100 16.25 5.03 -9.12
N PHE A 101 15.19 5.59 -8.56
CA PHE A 101 14.99 7.03 -8.38
C PHE A 101 15.36 7.52 -6.97
N PHE A 102 16.15 6.73 -6.24
CA PHE A 102 16.64 7.12 -4.93
C PHE A 102 17.52 8.38 -5.07
N PRO A 103 17.26 9.46 -4.30
CA PRO A 103 18.04 10.68 -4.41
C PRO A 103 19.51 10.37 -4.14
N ARG A 104 20.36 10.63 -5.14
CA ARG A 104 21.81 10.59 -4.96
C ARG A 104 22.24 11.86 -4.23
N PRO A 105 23.24 11.79 -3.33
CA PRO A 105 23.79 13.00 -2.73
C PRO A 105 24.24 13.94 -3.86
N ALA A 106 23.81 15.21 -3.77
CA ALA A 106 24.19 16.23 -4.74
C ALA A 106 25.72 16.35 -4.75
N ILE A 107 26.32 16.47 -5.94
CA ILE A 107 27.78 16.64 -6.04
C ILE A 107 28.06 18.14 -5.92
N PRO A 108 28.76 18.60 -4.86
CA PRO A 108 29.08 20.01 -4.71
C PRO A 108 29.91 20.48 -5.91
N GLY A 109 29.39 21.44 -6.67
CA GLY A 109 30.04 22.04 -7.84
C GLY A 109 29.58 21.57 -9.22
N ILE A 110 28.65 20.61 -9.30
CA ILE A 110 28.03 20.19 -10.58
C ILE A 110 26.53 20.55 -10.62
N ASP A 111 25.83 20.41 -9.51
CA ASP A 111 24.39 20.67 -9.43
C ASP A 111 24.15 22.15 -9.09
N HIS A 112 23.83 22.96 -10.12
CA HIS A 112 23.73 24.42 -10.01
C HIS A 112 22.57 24.93 -9.12
N ASP A 113 21.64 24.04 -8.73
CA ASP A 113 20.43 24.31 -7.94
C ASP A 113 20.45 23.64 -6.54
N ALA A 114 21.63 23.22 -6.05
CA ALA A 114 21.75 22.60 -4.74
C ALA A 114 21.66 23.67 -3.63
N ASP A 115 20.43 24.05 -3.25
CA ASP A 115 20.16 24.79 -2.03
C ASP A 115 20.83 24.08 -0.84
N ALA A 116 21.88 24.69 -0.30
CA ALA A 116 22.73 24.19 0.78
C ALA A 116 22.01 24.01 2.14
N ALA A 117 20.68 24.03 2.16
CA ALA A 117 19.85 23.93 3.36
C ALA A 117 19.09 22.58 3.49
N ALA A 118 19.14 21.69 2.49
CA ALA A 118 18.30 20.48 2.47
C ALA A 118 18.98 19.18 2.97
N ASP A 119 20.22 19.23 3.48
CA ASP A 119 21.13 18.07 3.47
C ASP A 119 21.33 17.34 4.82
N ALA A 120 20.55 17.65 5.86
CA ALA A 120 20.73 17.03 7.18
C ALA A 120 19.86 15.78 7.42
N ASP A 121 18.75 15.61 6.69
CA ASP A 121 17.74 14.55 6.96
C ASP A 121 17.40 13.70 5.72
N MET A 122 18.21 13.79 4.66
CA MET A 122 18.00 12.92 3.49
C MET A 122 18.45 11.48 3.81
N PRO A 123 17.57 10.48 3.59
CA PRO A 123 17.93 9.07 3.71
C PRO A 123 19.20 8.76 2.93
N THR A 124 20.21 8.22 3.60
CA THR A 124 21.49 7.97 2.95
C THR A 124 21.35 6.82 1.94
N TRP A 125 22.11 6.80 0.85
CA TRP A 125 22.19 5.64 -0.08
C TRP A 125 22.42 4.30 0.65
N LYS A 126 23.09 4.34 1.81
CA LYS A 126 23.25 3.20 2.73
C LYS A 126 21.92 2.59 3.18
N GLU A 127 20.90 3.41 3.46
CA GLU A 127 19.56 2.94 3.82
C GLU A 127 18.89 2.24 2.64
N ALA A 128 18.98 2.78 1.43
CA ALA A 128 18.46 2.12 0.24
C ALA A 128 19.11 0.74 0.00
N VAL A 129 20.43 0.65 0.15
CA VAL A 129 21.18 -0.61 0.05
C VAL A 129 20.77 -1.57 1.17
N LEU A 130 20.58 -1.09 2.39
CA LEU A 130 20.11 -1.91 3.52
C LEU A 130 18.70 -2.44 3.26
N VAL A 131 17.79 -1.60 2.76
CA VAL A 131 16.43 -2.01 2.39
C VAL A 131 16.48 -3.14 1.37
N LEU A 132 17.27 -3.00 0.30
CA LEU A 132 17.44 -4.03 -0.71
C LEU A 132 18.05 -5.31 -0.12
N ALA A 133 19.14 -5.21 0.63
CA ALA A 133 19.86 -6.35 1.19
C ALA A 133 18.98 -7.15 2.16
N VAL A 134 18.26 -6.48 3.07
CA VAL A 134 17.36 -7.14 4.02
C VAL A 134 16.17 -7.76 3.30
N SER A 135 15.58 -7.06 2.32
CA SER A 135 14.44 -7.58 1.54
C SER A 135 14.84 -8.82 0.76
N LEU A 136 16.01 -8.81 0.12
CA LEU A 136 16.53 -9.94 -0.63
C LEU A 136 16.91 -11.12 0.29
N ALA A 137 17.57 -10.85 1.41
CA ALA A 137 17.90 -11.87 2.40
C ALA A 137 16.63 -12.54 2.94
N PHE A 138 15.62 -11.75 3.29
CA PHE A 138 14.34 -12.28 3.73
C PHE A 138 13.63 -13.09 2.63
N PHE A 139 13.64 -12.62 1.38
CA PHE A 139 13.09 -13.36 0.26
C PHE A 139 13.76 -14.74 0.11
N VAL A 140 15.09 -14.81 0.19
CA VAL A 140 15.83 -16.07 0.12
C VAL A 140 15.47 -16.99 1.29
N VAL A 141 15.43 -16.47 2.52
CA VAL A 141 15.05 -17.26 3.71
C VAL A 141 13.62 -17.78 3.60
N ALA A 142 12.68 -16.93 3.19
CA ALA A 142 11.29 -17.31 3.00
C ALA A 142 11.14 -18.37 1.90
N LEU A 143 11.85 -18.22 0.78
CA LEU A 143 11.85 -19.17 -0.33
C LEU A 143 12.43 -20.52 0.08
N VAL A 144 13.66 -20.53 0.61
CA VAL A 144 14.35 -21.77 1.03
C VAL A 144 13.59 -22.46 2.15
N GLY A 145 13.14 -21.71 3.17
CA GLY A 145 12.30 -22.24 4.24
C GLY A 145 11.02 -22.87 3.69
N SER A 146 10.34 -22.18 2.78
CA SER A 146 9.13 -22.72 2.13
C SER A 146 9.39 -24.03 1.38
N VAL A 147 10.49 -24.11 0.61
CA VAL A 147 10.88 -25.34 -0.08
C VAL A 147 11.15 -26.47 0.91
N VAL A 148 11.90 -26.20 1.98
CA VAL A 148 12.23 -27.20 3.00
C VAL A 148 10.97 -27.72 3.71
N PHE A 149 10.07 -26.83 4.14
CA PHE A 149 8.85 -27.25 4.83
C PHE A 149 7.85 -27.96 3.90
N VAL A 150 7.81 -27.62 2.61
CA VAL A 150 6.93 -28.29 1.65
C VAL A 150 7.44 -29.70 1.31
N TYR A 151 8.74 -29.88 1.09
CA TYR A 151 9.28 -31.14 0.58
C TYR A 151 9.95 -32.04 1.63
N ALA A 152 10.63 -31.47 2.61
CA ALA A 152 11.38 -32.22 3.61
C ALA A 152 10.62 -32.40 4.93
N LEU A 153 9.74 -31.46 5.30
CA LEU A 153 9.00 -31.47 6.57
C LEU A 153 7.49 -31.18 6.39
N PRO A 154 6.77 -31.99 5.58
CA PRO A 154 5.39 -31.71 5.21
C PRO A 154 4.44 -31.64 6.42
N ASP A 155 4.71 -32.40 7.49
CA ASP A 155 3.90 -32.38 8.72
C ASP A 155 3.91 -31.01 9.42
N HIS A 156 4.91 -30.16 9.15
CA HIS A 156 5.09 -28.86 9.81
C HIS A 156 4.81 -27.69 8.87
N VAL A 157 4.42 -27.96 7.61
CA VAL A 157 4.19 -26.92 6.60
C VAL A 157 3.08 -25.94 7.01
N ARG A 158 2.03 -26.40 7.70
CA ARG A 158 0.97 -25.51 8.21
C ARG A 158 1.49 -24.56 9.30
N ALA A 159 2.39 -25.03 10.17
CA ALA A 159 2.97 -24.19 11.21
C ALA A 159 3.85 -23.09 10.58
N TRP A 160 4.65 -23.46 9.57
CA TRP A 160 5.44 -22.53 8.77
C TRP A 160 4.56 -21.49 8.06
N ALA A 161 3.50 -21.92 7.39
CA ALA A 161 2.55 -21.03 6.73
C ALA A 161 1.95 -20.05 7.76
N ASN A 162 1.45 -20.52 8.90
CA ASN A 162 0.87 -19.66 9.93
C ASN A 162 1.88 -18.66 10.52
N LEU A 163 3.13 -19.08 10.72
CA LEU A 163 4.21 -18.20 11.15
C LEU A 163 4.41 -17.05 10.15
N LEU A 164 4.49 -17.36 8.85
CA LEU A 164 4.63 -16.36 7.80
C LEU A 164 3.44 -15.40 7.73
N GLY A 165 2.21 -15.91 7.88
CA GLY A 165 1.00 -15.07 7.89
C GLY A 165 0.93 -14.12 9.09
N LEU A 166 1.29 -14.63 10.28
CA LEU A 166 1.40 -13.80 11.49
C LEU A 166 2.52 -12.77 11.37
N LEU A 167 3.68 -13.15 10.82
CA LEU A 167 4.78 -12.24 10.56
C LEU A 167 4.35 -11.13 9.59
N ALA A 168 3.69 -11.47 8.48
CA ALA A 168 3.17 -10.50 7.52
C ALA A 168 2.21 -9.52 8.20
N THR A 169 1.31 -10.01 9.05
CA THR A 169 0.34 -9.22 9.80
C THR A 169 1.03 -8.28 10.79
N GLY A 170 2.01 -8.79 11.54
CA GLY A 170 2.79 -8.00 12.49
C GLY A 170 3.58 -6.89 11.80
N LEU A 171 4.26 -7.19 10.68
CA LEU A 171 4.98 -6.19 9.90
C LEU A 171 4.04 -5.14 9.32
N ALA A 172 2.86 -5.54 8.86
CA ALA A 172 1.85 -4.59 8.40
C ALA A 172 1.34 -3.69 9.53
N ALA A 173 1.19 -4.22 10.75
CA ALA A 173 0.84 -3.40 11.93
C ALA A 173 1.92 -2.34 12.19
N VAL A 174 3.19 -2.73 12.17
CA VAL A 174 4.34 -1.81 12.34
C VAL A 174 4.41 -0.79 11.19
N GLN A 175 3.94 -1.13 10.00
CA GLN A 175 3.89 -0.21 8.86
C GLN A 175 2.75 0.82 8.99
N TYR A 176 1.54 0.37 9.34
CA TYR A 176 0.35 1.22 9.31
C TYR A 176 0.10 1.99 10.62
N ILE A 177 0.43 1.45 11.79
CA ILE A 177 0.15 2.11 13.09
C ILE A 177 0.93 3.42 13.24
N PRO A 178 2.25 3.49 13.00
CA PRO A 178 2.98 4.75 13.07
C PRO A 178 2.47 5.78 12.07
N GLN A 179 2.03 5.33 10.89
CA GLN A 179 1.41 6.19 9.89
C GLN A 179 0.09 6.78 10.41
N ILE A 180 -0.77 5.97 11.03
CA ILE A 180 -2.02 6.43 11.67
C ILE A 180 -1.71 7.49 12.73
N MET A 181 -0.76 7.21 13.62
CA MET A 181 -0.39 8.14 14.68
C MET A 181 0.16 9.45 14.13
N THR A 182 0.99 9.38 13.08
CA THR A 182 1.59 10.55 12.44
C THR A 182 0.55 11.39 11.72
N THR A 183 -0.33 10.77 10.93
CA THR A 183 -1.45 11.44 10.26
C THR A 183 -2.40 12.08 11.29
N TRP A 184 -2.65 11.43 12.42
CA TRP A 184 -3.45 12.02 13.50
C TRP A 184 -2.79 13.25 14.11
N ARG A 185 -1.47 13.21 14.35
CA ARG A 185 -0.71 14.33 14.94
C ARG A 185 -0.56 15.51 13.99
N LEU A 186 -0.25 15.25 12.72
CA LEU A 186 -0.05 16.29 11.71
C LEU A 186 -1.37 16.86 11.18
N GLN A 187 -2.50 16.15 11.36
CA GLN A 187 -3.82 16.49 10.83
C GLN A 187 -3.87 16.70 9.31
N GLU A 188 -2.88 16.19 8.59
CA GLU A 188 -2.80 16.22 7.14
C GLU A 188 -2.67 14.79 6.59
N PRO A 189 -3.34 14.45 5.47
CA PRO A 189 -3.21 13.14 4.83
C PRO A 189 -1.77 12.82 4.35
N GLY A 190 -0.89 13.83 4.29
CA GLY A 190 0.48 13.72 3.80
C GLY A 190 0.54 13.41 2.29
N SER A 191 1.58 12.70 1.85
CA SER A 191 1.81 12.36 0.43
C SER A 191 1.06 11.12 -0.06
N LEU A 192 0.28 10.48 0.82
CA LEU A 192 -0.35 9.19 0.54
C LEU A 192 -1.52 9.35 -0.44
N SER A 193 -1.60 8.42 -1.40
CA SER A 193 -2.67 8.46 -2.40
C SER A 193 -4.00 8.03 -1.78
N VAL A 194 -4.78 9.00 -1.30
CA VAL A 194 -6.16 8.79 -0.81
C VAL A 194 -6.98 7.99 -1.84
N LEU A 195 -6.73 8.21 -3.14
CA LEU A 195 -7.35 7.46 -4.23
C LEU A 195 -7.03 5.97 -4.20
N MET A 196 -5.76 5.60 -3.94
CA MET A 196 -5.34 4.21 -3.81
C MET A 196 -6.05 3.54 -2.62
N MET A 197 -6.16 4.24 -1.49
CA MET A 197 -6.83 3.73 -0.29
C MET A 197 -8.34 3.55 -0.50
N CYS A 198 -9.02 4.49 -1.16
CA CYS A 198 -10.44 4.38 -1.48
C CYS A 198 -10.78 3.10 -2.26
N ILE A 199 -9.87 2.66 -3.14
CA ILE A 199 -10.06 1.44 -3.95
C ILE A 199 -9.62 0.21 -3.14
N GLN A 200 -8.49 0.28 -2.46
CA GLN A 200 -7.90 -0.88 -1.78
C GLN A 200 -8.63 -1.30 -0.52
N THR A 201 -9.10 -0.36 0.31
CA THR A 201 -9.80 -0.67 1.56
C THR A 201 -11.03 -1.55 1.34
N PRO A 202 -12.02 -1.18 0.50
CA PRO A 202 -13.15 -2.08 0.24
C PRO A 202 -12.69 -3.35 -0.49
N GLY A 203 -11.71 -3.23 -1.38
CA GLY A 203 -11.12 -4.36 -2.11
C GLY A 203 -10.53 -5.43 -1.17
N SER A 204 -9.88 -5.04 -0.07
CA SER A 204 -9.24 -5.97 0.86
C SER A 204 -10.26 -6.84 1.60
N PHE A 205 -11.42 -6.29 1.96
CA PHE A 205 -12.50 -7.06 2.59
C PHE A 205 -13.17 -8.03 1.60
N VAL A 206 -13.45 -7.57 0.37
CA VAL A 206 -13.98 -8.45 -0.69
C VAL A 206 -12.98 -9.56 -0.99
N PHE A 207 -11.69 -9.23 -1.03
CA PHE A 207 -10.64 -10.20 -1.27
C PHE A 207 -10.50 -11.20 -0.13
N ALA A 208 -10.54 -10.76 1.13
CA ALA A 208 -10.55 -11.63 2.30
C ALA A 208 -11.74 -12.59 2.29
N ALA A 209 -12.95 -12.10 1.96
CA ALA A 209 -14.14 -12.94 1.83
C ALA A 209 -13.97 -13.98 0.71
N SER A 210 -13.36 -13.60 -0.41
CA SER A 210 -13.07 -14.52 -1.52
C SER A 210 -12.08 -15.61 -1.12
N LEU A 211 -11.07 -15.29 -0.32
CA LEU A 211 -10.10 -16.25 0.20
C LEU A 211 -10.72 -17.16 1.26
N TYR A 212 -11.57 -16.62 2.14
CA TYR A 212 -12.33 -17.41 3.11
C TYR A 212 -13.24 -18.43 2.41
N ALA A 213 -13.94 -18.02 1.35
CA ALA A 213 -14.79 -18.90 0.56
C ALA A 213 -14.01 -20.06 -0.11
N ARG A 214 -12.72 -19.87 -0.37
CA ARG A 214 -11.84 -20.86 -1.02
C ARG A 214 -11.13 -21.76 -0.01
N LEU A 215 -10.43 -21.17 0.95
CA LEU A 215 -9.56 -21.87 1.91
C LEU A 215 -10.29 -22.31 3.18
N GLY A 216 -11.52 -21.81 3.38
CA GLY A 216 -12.30 -22.02 4.59
C GLY A 216 -11.63 -21.46 5.84
N ARG A 217 -12.00 -22.04 7.00
CA ARG A 217 -11.49 -21.63 8.31
C ARG A 217 -10.00 -21.93 8.52
N ARG A 218 -9.45 -22.88 7.77
CA ARG A 218 -8.05 -23.32 7.95
C ARG A 218 -7.05 -22.37 7.30
N GLY A 219 -7.45 -21.62 6.26
CA GLY A 219 -6.63 -20.57 5.64
C GLY A 219 -6.65 -19.21 6.36
N TRP A 220 -6.95 -19.18 7.66
CA TRP A 220 -7.12 -17.93 8.42
C TRP A 220 -5.87 -17.04 8.44
N SER A 221 -4.68 -17.64 8.37
CA SER A 221 -3.42 -16.90 8.31
C SER A 221 -3.25 -16.12 7.01
N ALA A 222 -3.93 -16.53 5.92
CA ALA A 222 -3.92 -15.82 4.64
C ALA A 222 -5.01 -14.73 4.57
N TRP A 223 -6.28 -15.09 4.81
CA TRP A 223 -7.37 -14.10 4.70
C TRP A 223 -7.43 -13.12 5.88
N GLY A 224 -6.98 -13.53 7.07
CA GLY A 224 -6.98 -12.69 8.27
C GLY A 224 -6.08 -11.47 8.14
N LEU A 225 -4.95 -11.62 7.44
CA LEU A 225 -4.07 -10.50 7.07
C LEU A 225 -4.85 -9.38 6.39
N PHE A 226 -5.64 -9.70 5.36
CA PHE A 226 -6.34 -8.70 4.55
C PHE A 226 -7.49 -8.01 5.30
N ILE A 227 -8.12 -8.70 6.25
CA ILE A 227 -9.08 -8.07 7.18
C ILE A 227 -8.35 -7.08 8.06
N PHE A 228 -7.26 -7.52 8.69
CA PHE A 228 -6.49 -6.69 9.61
C PHE A 228 -5.92 -5.44 8.92
N THR A 229 -5.25 -5.60 7.77
CA THR A 229 -4.75 -4.46 7.00
C THR A 229 -5.88 -3.60 6.45
N GLY A 230 -7.01 -4.20 6.06
CA GLY A 230 -8.21 -3.47 5.64
C GLY A 230 -8.75 -2.55 6.71
N CYS A 231 -8.80 -3.01 7.97
CA CYS A 231 -9.20 -2.18 9.10
C CYS A 231 -8.24 -1.00 9.32
N LEU A 232 -6.92 -1.26 9.33
CA LEU A 232 -5.92 -0.20 9.50
C LEU A 232 -5.96 0.83 8.37
N GLN A 233 -6.08 0.38 7.12
CA GLN A 233 -6.25 1.25 5.96
C GLN A 233 -7.57 2.04 6.03
N GLY A 234 -8.65 1.41 6.49
CA GLY A 234 -9.94 2.06 6.68
C GLY A 234 -9.90 3.18 7.72
N CYS A 235 -9.18 2.98 8.83
CA CYS A 235 -8.94 4.03 9.82
C CYS A 235 -8.19 5.23 9.20
N LEU A 236 -7.11 4.96 8.44
CA LEU A 236 -6.36 6.00 7.72
C LEU A 236 -7.23 6.75 6.72
N LEU A 237 -8.04 6.02 5.96
CA LEU A 237 -8.94 6.59 4.95
C LEU A 237 -9.98 7.51 5.61
N ALA A 238 -10.61 7.06 6.70
CA ALA A 238 -11.60 7.84 7.42
C ALA A 238 -11.03 9.16 7.95
N MET A 239 -9.84 9.10 8.56
CA MET A 239 -9.12 10.30 9.01
C MET A 239 -8.73 11.22 7.84
N SER A 240 -8.22 10.65 6.75
CA SER A 240 -7.79 11.44 5.60
C SER A 240 -8.97 12.17 4.94
N LEU A 241 -10.12 11.50 4.81
CA LEU A 241 -11.34 12.09 4.28
C LEU A 241 -11.90 13.17 5.20
N SER A 242 -11.85 12.98 6.53
CA SER A 242 -12.33 13.98 7.48
C SER A 242 -11.48 15.25 7.47
N PHE A 243 -10.15 15.14 7.36
CA PHE A 243 -9.25 16.29 7.23
C PHE A 243 -9.43 17.01 5.90
N LEU A 244 -9.48 16.28 4.77
CA LEU A 244 -9.75 16.89 3.47
C LEU A 244 -11.09 17.62 3.42
N TRP A 245 -12.10 17.09 4.10
CA TRP A 245 -13.40 17.74 4.16
C TRP A 245 -13.38 19.00 5.03
N ARG A 246 -12.68 18.96 6.17
CA ARG A 246 -12.45 20.13 7.03
C ARG A 246 -11.74 21.25 6.28
N ASP A 247 -10.65 20.94 5.59
CA ASP A 247 -9.81 21.95 4.92
C ASP A 247 -10.56 22.57 3.72
N ARG A 248 -11.31 21.76 2.95
CA ARG A 248 -12.20 22.28 1.90
C ARG A 248 -13.28 23.21 2.44
N LYS A 249 -13.82 22.91 3.62
CA LYS A 249 -14.84 23.75 4.26
C LYS A 249 -14.24 25.08 4.71
N GLU A 250 -13.05 25.06 5.29
CA GLU A 250 -12.33 26.28 5.69
C GLU A 250 -11.99 27.15 4.48
N GLN A 251 -11.46 26.54 3.42
CA GLN A 251 -11.09 27.27 2.21
C GLN A 251 -12.31 27.89 1.52
N LYS A 252 -13.43 27.17 1.45
CA LYS A 252 -14.68 27.73 0.95
C LYS A 252 -15.16 28.92 1.79
N ARG A 253 -15.02 28.86 3.11
CA ARG A 253 -15.36 29.98 4.01
C ARG A 253 -14.50 31.22 3.72
N LEU A 254 -13.19 31.02 3.55
CA LEU A 254 -12.25 32.10 3.20
C LEU A 254 -12.54 32.70 1.82
N ASP A 255 -12.89 31.86 0.83
CA ASP A 255 -13.27 32.31 -0.51
C ASP A 255 -14.58 33.12 -0.49
N ASP A 256 -15.58 32.67 0.29
CA ASP A 256 -16.85 33.37 0.48
C ASP A 256 -16.65 34.73 1.19
N GLU A 257 -15.81 34.79 2.23
CA GLU A 257 -15.42 36.02 2.93
C GLU A 257 -14.68 37.00 1.99
N ALA A 258 -13.73 36.51 1.18
CA ALA A 258 -13.00 37.32 0.22
C ALA A 258 -13.89 37.84 -0.93
N ALA A 259 -14.91 37.08 -1.34
CA ALA A 259 -15.90 37.49 -2.32
C ALA A 259 -16.84 38.58 -1.75
N ALA A 260 -17.27 38.43 -0.50
CA ALA A 260 -18.08 39.43 0.20
C ALA A 260 -17.33 40.76 0.36
N ASN A 261 -16.06 40.73 0.77
CA ASN A 261 -15.26 41.94 0.97
C ASN A 261 -15.03 42.72 -0.34
N ARG A 262 -14.76 42.02 -1.45
CA ARG A 262 -14.65 42.65 -2.80
C ARG A 262 -15.96 43.28 -3.28
N SER A 263 -17.10 42.74 -2.87
CA SER A 263 -18.41 43.32 -3.20
C SER A 263 -18.67 44.61 -2.42
N SER A 264 -18.20 44.68 -1.17
CA SER A 264 -18.33 45.85 -0.29
C SER A 264 -17.47 47.02 -0.76
N GLU A 265 -16.21 46.78 -1.17
CA GLU A 265 -15.30 47.81 -1.71
C GLU A 265 -15.78 48.46 -3.03
N ARG A 266 -16.68 47.81 -3.77
CA ARG A 266 -17.26 48.36 -5.02
C ARG A 266 -18.52 49.20 -4.80
N THR A 267 -18.99 49.33 -3.57
CA THR A 267 -20.10 50.21 -3.22
C THR A 267 -19.55 51.62 -2.99
N PRO A 268 -19.79 52.61 -3.86
CA PRO A 268 -19.36 53.97 -3.60
C PRO A 268 -20.05 54.45 -2.32
N LEU A 269 -19.26 54.96 -1.36
CA LEU A 269 -19.76 55.70 -0.21
C LEU A 269 -20.57 56.89 -0.74
N LEU A 270 -21.89 56.76 -0.77
CA LEU A 270 -22.79 57.90 -0.85
C LEU A 270 -22.65 58.64 0.48
N VAL A 271 -21.63 59.47 0.57
CA VAL A 271 -21.58 60.56 1.55
C VAL A 271 -22.77 61.43 1.19
N ALA A 272 -23.87 61.26 1.92
CA ALA A 272 -24.92 62.25 1.95
C ALA A 272 -24.29 63.50 2.58
N GLU A 273 -23.83 64.42 1.73
CA GLU A 273 -23.68 65.81 2.12
C GLU A 273 -25.08 66.30 2.50
N ASP A 274 -25.36 66.29 3.81
CA ASP A 274 -26.42 67.10 4.40
C ASP A 274 -26.10 68.57 4.11
N VAL A 275 -26.65 69.07 3.00
CA VAL A 275 -26.69 70.50 2.70
C VAL A 275 -27.81 71.11 3.53
N ASN A 276 -27.35 71.92 4.48
CA ASN A 276 -28.05 72.87 5.33
C ASN A 276 -29.15 73.69 4.63
#